data_AF-A0A0D2DL69-F1
#
_entry.id   AF-A0A0D2DL69-F1
#
_cell.length_a   1.000
_cell.length_b   1.000
_cell.length_c   1.000
_cell.angle_alpha   90.00
_cell.angle_beta   90.00
_cell.angle_gamma   90.00
#
_symmetry.space_group_name_H-M   'P 1'
#
loop_
_entity.id
_entity.type
_entity.pdbx_description
1 polymer ?
#
loop_
_entity_poly.entity_id
_entity_poly.type
_entity_poly.pdbx_seq_one_letter_code
_entity_poly.pdbx_strand_id
1 'polypeptide(L)'
;MPSASRGSIFSAIRNACGTHRSRSNDVQQRFIGRVSPKPTLPPANAIKTAVARNVKSQQAPKAQNERPVKKSWSNILSARHPLPIPSLAAARRVPQSLHPPSWLRRWTWRLFFLGPPIAVIYMAFPWTIMRVHGVSMAPFFNPNSSPDLPPAPPDLILVQTVHSLGEVSPLFRMPKFKLHRGQVVVYRTPHDPSTIAVKRVVGLPGDKVTPLPGYSAGDDSPVIIPYNHIWVEGDANSRDKSIDSNHFGPISQNLVCGIVLAVYVPGLNWPVWLERGAADTPAAKDGRVERDVVGSARLDPDEQATQSQDPFRSGSAALELAMIRRNRELMPAKLRAKGMLERYRRMHALAKAEVEKADVSTRSVAEGLVEELEIAFESVGLNKDGSRVAPVVKPRWQADEEGESTVDKEKRLQEYLMRQRTA
;
A
#
# COMPACT_ATOMS: atom_id res chain seq x y z
N MET A 1 68.38 38.90 -19.01
CA MET A 1 68.99 39.02 -20.36
C MET A 1 70.50 38.88 -20.20
N PRO A 2 71.28 38.31 -21.15
CA PRO A 2 70.98 37.43 -22.30
C PRO A 2 71.61 36.02 -22.10
N SER A 3 72.06 35.24 -23.11
CA SER A 3 71.19 34.41 -23.97
C SER A 3 71.90 33.19 -24.61
N ALA A 4 71.19 32.04 -24.67
CA ALA A 4 71.17 31.05 -25.76
C ALA A 4 72.38 30.12 -26.11
N SER A 5 72.12 28.79 -26.10
CA SER A 5 72.27 27.80 -27.20
C SER A 5 71.86 26.39 -26.70
N ARG A 6 70.89 25.67 -27.32
CA ARG A 6 70.95 24.72 -28.48
C ARG A 6 71.92 23.53 -28.25
N GLY A 7 71.57 22.23 -28.41
CA GLY A 7 70.34 21.47 -28.78
C GLY A 7 70.39 20.03 -28.18
N SER A 8 69.32 19.23 -28.07
CA SER A 8 68.61 18.42 -29.11
C SER A 8 69.50 17.35 -29.79
N ILE A 9 69.13 16.08 -30.08
CA ILE A 9 67.83 15.42 -30.41
C ILE A 9 67.87 13.92 -29.95
N PHE A 10 66.76 13.28 -29.51
CA PHE A 10 66.03 12.11 -30.09
C PHE A 10 65.25 11.41 -28.94
N SER A 11 64.12 10.70 -29.08
CA SER A 11 63.15 10.42 -30.16
C SER A 11 61.84 9.88 -29.53
N ALA A 12 60.64 10.29 -29.95
CA ALA A 12 59.38 9.62 -29.59
C ALA A 12 58.20 9.88 -30.55
N ILE A 13 58.10 9.01 -31.55
CA ILE A 13 56.89 8.48 -32.22
C ILE A 13 55.53 8.81 -31.54
N ARG A 14 54.56 9.44 -32.25
CA ARG A 14 53.46 8.72 -32.98
C ARG A 14 52.44 9.65 -33.69
N ASN A 15 52.25 9.37 -34.99
CA ASN A 15 51.11 9.54 -35.92
C ASN A 15 50.03 10.64 -35.74
N ALA A 16 49.64 11.19 -36.89
CA ALA A 16 48.61 12.23 -37.07
C ALA A 16 47.43 11.74 -37.96
N CYS A 17 46.50 12.69 -38.20
CA CYS A 17 45.52 12.76 -39.30
C CYS A 17 44.13 12.13 -39.08
N GLY A 18 43.07 12.81 -39.55
CA GLY A 18 41.70 12.25 -39.59
C GLY A 18 40.52 13.22 -39.41
N THR A 19 40.53 14.44 -39.95
CA THR A 19 39.37 15.35 -39.90
C THR A 19 38.40 15.16 -41.08
N HIS A 20 37.11 14.85 -40.84
CA HIS A 20 35.96 15.60 -41.42
C HIS A 20 34.55 15.14 -40.98
N ARG A 21 33.68 16.14 -40.72
CA ARG A 21 32.20 16.20 -40.88
C ARG A 21 31.27 15.04 -40.44
N SER A 22 30.40 15.34 -39.47
CA SER A 22 28.94 15.13 -39.57
C SER A 22 28.23 16.13 -38.63
N ARG A 23 27.59 17.19 -39.16
CA ARG A 23 26.15 17.29 -39.47
C ARG A 23 25.27 17.46 -38.21
N SER A 24 25.14 18.72 -37.77
CA SER A 24 24.23 19.17 -36.72
C SER A 24 22.77 19.11 -37.18
N ASN A 25 21.92 18.41 -36.43
CA ASN A 25 20.46 18.55 -36.51
C ASN A 25 19.99 19.35 -35.29
N ASP A 26 19.59 20.59 -35.51
CA ASP A 26 18.84 21.36 -34.52
C ASP A 26 17.46 20.73 -34.32
N VAL A 27 17.16 20.31 -33.09
CA VAL A 27 15.79 20.04 -32.63
C VAL A 27 15.53 20.90 -31.41
N GLN A 28 14.80 22.00 -31.63
CA GLN A 28 14.37 22.92 -30.59
C GLN A 28 13.45 22.23 -29.58
N GLN A 29 13.96 21.88 -28.40
CA GLN A 29 13.11 21.63 -27.24
C GLN A 29 12.80 22.95 -26.53
N ARG A 30 11.59 23.47 -26.77
CA ARG A 30 11.07 24.66 -26.10
C ARG A 30 10.83 24.37 -24.61
N PHE A 31 11.69 24.91 -23.75
CA PHE A 31 11.41 25.01 -22.32
C PHE A 31 10.19 25.92 -22.08
N ILE A 32 9.06 25.35 -21.67
CA ILE A 32 7.94 26.13 -21.12
C ILE A 32 8.09 26.16 -19.60
N GLY A 33 8.93 27.09 -19.12
CA GLY A 33 9.06 27.38 -17.71
C GLY A 33 7.82 28.10 -17.17
N ARG A 34 6.80 27.35 -16.74
CA ARG A 34 5.63 27.91 -16.05
C ARG A 34 5.95 28.12 -14.57
N VAL A 35 6.63 29.23 -14.26
CA VAL A 35 6.73 29.73 -12.88
C VAL A 35 5.32 30.02 -12.38
N SER A 36 4.84 29.20 -11.45
CA SER A 36 3.55 29.45 -10.79
C SER A 36 3.74 30.58 -9.77
N PRO A 37 2.90 31.63 -9.77
CA PRO A 37 3.05 32.74 -8.84
C PRO A 37 2.76 32.27 -7.41
N LYS A 38 3.56 32.74 -6.44
CA LYS A 38 3.24 32.60 -5.00
C LYS A 38 1.89 33.29 -4.73
N PRO A 39 0.97 32.68 -3.96
CA PRO A 39 -0.32 33.30 -3.68
C PRO A 39 -0.14 34.53 -2.79
N THR A 40 -0.51 35.71 -3.30
CA THR A 40 -0.66 36.94 -2.54
C THR A 40 -2.12 37.15 -2.15
N LEU A 41 -2.36 37.61 -0.92
CA LEU A 41 -3.70 37.81 -0.38
C LEU A 41 -4.40 39.03 -1.01
N PRO A 42 -5.73 39.00 -1.22
CA PRO A 42 -6.48 40.15 -1.73
C PRO A 42 -6.60 41.28 -0.68
N PRO A 43 -6.65 42.56 -1.09
CA PRO A 43 -6.71 43.69 -0.18
C PRO A 43 -8.06 43.80 0.56
N ALA A 44 -8.00 44.22 1.81
CA ALA A 44 -9.10 44.16 2.80
C ALA A 44 -10.43 44.84 2.38
N ASN A 45 -10.40 45.78 1.43
CA ASN A 45 -11.60 46.46 0.95
C ASN A 45 -12.54 45.55 0.14
N ALA A 46 -12.03 44.51 -0.53
CA ALA A 46 -12.86 43.54 -1.24
C ALA A 46 -13.74 42.68 -0.28
N ILE A 47 -13.28 42.50 0.96
CA ILE A 47 -13.92 41.66 1.98
C ILE A 47 -15.19 42.32 2.51
N LYS A 48 -15.17 43.64 2.75
CA LYS A 48 -16.32 44.40 3.28
C LYS A 48 -17.54 44.34 2.35
N THR A 49 -17.32 44.40 1.03
CA THR A 49 -18.39 44.39 0.02
C THR A 49 -19.05 43.01 -0.12
N ALA A 50 -18.32 41.92 0.14
CA ALA A 50 -18.86 40.57 0.15
C ALA A 50 -19.74 40.32 1.40
N VAL A 51 -19.29 40.77 2.58
CA VAL A 51 -20.04 40.64 3.85
C VAL A 51 -21.39 41.37 3.76
N ALA A 52 -21.43 42.57 3.18
CA ALA A 52 -22.67 43.36 3.06
C ALA A 52 -23.78 42.70 2.22
N ARG A 53 -23.45 41.81 1.26
CA ARG A 53 -24.46 41.09 0.46
C ARG A 53 -25.12 39.96 1.23
N ASN A 54 -24.36 39.21 2.05
CA ASN A 54 -24.90 38.06 2.79
C ASN A 54 -25.77 38.45 3.98
N VAL A 55 -25.58 39.65 4.56
CA VAL A 55 -26.48 40.17 5.61
C VAL A 55 -27.89 40.45 5.06
N LYS A 56 -28.01 40.84 3.78
CA LYS A 56 -29.28 41.25 3.18
C LYS A 56 -30.18 40.09 2.73
N SER A 57 -29.66 38.86 2.66
CA SER A 57 -30.43 37.67 2.25
C SER A 57 -31.05 36.87 3.40
N GLN A 58 -30.80 37.25 4.66
CA GLN A 58 -31.32 36.54 5.85
C GLN A 58 -32.49 37.22 6.57
N GLN A 59 -33.10 38.27 5.98
CA GLN A 59 -34.26 38.95 6.56
C GLN A 59 -35.52 38.78 5.69
N ALA A 60 -36.33 37.78 6.03
CA ALA A 60 -37.73 37.64 5.65
C ALA A 60 -38.55 37.27 6.91
N PRO A 61 -39.79 37.79 7.09
CA PRO A 61 -40.42 37.85 8.40
C PRO A 61 -41.15 36.57 8.83
N LYS A 62 -41.14 36.30 10.14
CA LYS A 62 -42.06 35.36 10.80
C LYS A 62 -43.41 36.03 11.02
N ALA A 63 -44.51 35.30 10.78
CA ALA A 63 -45.85 35.67 11.22
C ALA A 63 -46.46 34.53 12.06
N GLN A 64 -47.07 34.88 13.18
CA GLN A 64 -47.72 33.96 14.12
C GLN A 64 -49.22 33.88 13.84
N ASN A 65 -49.84 32.73 14.12
CA ASN A 65 -51.13 32.71 14.84
C ASN A 65 -51.50 31.29 15.29
N GLU A 66 -51.73 31.11 16.59
CA GLU A 66 -52.41 29.97 17.20
C GLU A 66 -53.70 30.47 17.86
N ARG A 67 -54.84 29.78 17.67
CA ARG A 67 -55.91 29.63 18.68
C ARG A 67 -56.63 28.28 18.52
N PRO A 68 -57.16 27.67 19.60
CA PRO A 68 -57.58 26.28 19.61
C PRO A 68 -59.11 26.08 19.49
N VAL A 69 -59.52 24.88 19.05
CA VAL A 69 -60.91 24.39 19.15
C VAL A 69 -60.91 23.00 19.78
N LYS A 70 -61.75 22.79 20.81
CA LYS A 70 -62.00 21.49 21.47
C LYS A 70 -63.48 21.10 21.31
N LYS A 71 -63.75 19.79 21.49
CA LYS A 71 -65.07 19.11 21.56
C LYS A 71 -65.71 18.85 20.17
N SER A 72 -66.47 17.77 19.93
CA SER A 72 -66.86 16.63 20.79
C SER A 72 -67.01 15.35 19.96
N TRP A 73 -66.71 14.18 20.56
CA TRP A 73 -67.07 12.86 20.01
C TRP A 73 -68.39 12.40 20.63
N SER A 74 -69.48 12.32 19.85
CA SER A 74 -70.79 11.85 20.37
C SER A 74 -71.74 11.17 19.36
N ASN A 75 -71.78 11.57 18.08
CA ASN A 75 -72.99 11.38 17.25
C ASN A 75 -72.85 10.50 15.98
N ILE A 76 -72.06 9.42 15.97
CA ILE A 76 -72.05 8.45 14.84
C ILE A 76 -71.99 6.98 15.33
N LEU A 77 -72.80 6.61 16.33
CA LEU A 77 -72.95 5.21 16.79
C LEU A 77 -74.41 4.83 17.12
N SER A 78 -75.37 5.18 16.26
CA SER A 78 -76.77 4.71 16.40
C SER A 78 -77.62 4.91 15.13
N ALA A 79 -77.41 4.08 14.10
CA ALA A 79 -78.38 3.88 13.02
C ALA A 79 -78.30 2.45 12.47
N ARG A 80 -79.11 1.53 13.02
CA ARG A 80 -79.33 0.20 12.43
C ARG A 80 -80.47 0.27 11.42
N HIS A 81 -80.19 0.00 10.15
CA HIS A 81 -81.20 -0.40 9.16
C HIS A 81 -80.75 -1.68 8.44
N PRO A 82 -81.65 -2.65 8.18
CA PRO A 82 -81.25 -3.95 7.63
C PRO A 82 -81.26 -4.00 6.10
N LEU A 83 -80.16 -4.50 5.53
CA LEU A 83 -79.98 -5.33 4.31
C LEU A 83 -80.70 -4.94 2.99
N PRO A 84 -80.03 -5.12 1.84
CA PRO A 84 -80.04 -6.46 1.24
C PRO A 84 -78.64 -7.04 1.00
N ILE A 85 -78.52 -8.36 1.09
CA ILE A 85 -77.30 -9.12 0.77
C ILE A 85 -77.29 -9.42 -0.73
N PRO A 86 -76.32 -8.93 -1.53
CA PRO A 86 -76.15 -9.42 -2.90
C PRO A 86 -75.64 -10.86 -2.87
N SER A 87 -76.25 -11.72 -3.67
CA SER A 87 -75.96 -13.17 -3.70
C SER A 87 -74.49 -13.49 -4.04
N LEU A 88 -73.93 -14.50 -3.37
CA LEU A 88 -72.56 -15.02 -3.57
C LEU A 88 -72.27 -15.65 -4.95
N ALA A 89 -73.12 -15.42 -5.95
CA ALA A 89 -72.93 -15.86 -7.34
C ALA A 89 -72.09 -14.86 -8.19
N ALA A 90 -71.99 -13.59 -7.80
CA ALA A 90 -71.35 -12.55 -8.60
C ALA A 90 -69.82 -12.40 -8.38
N ALA A 91 -69.26 -12.99 -7.32
CA ALA A 91 -67.85 -12.84 -6.94
C ALA A 91 -66.86 -13.70 -7.78
N ARG A 92 -67.33 -14.39 -8.83
CA ARG A 92 -66.51 -15.33 -9.63
C ARG A 92 -66.03 -14.75 -10.96
N ARG A 93 -65.58 -13.49 -10.94
CA ARG A 93 -64.68 -12.91 -11.94
C ARG A 93 -63.51 -12.19 -11.25
N VAL A 94 -62.61 -12.98 -10.66
CA VAL A 94 -61.24 -12.51 -10.42
C VAL A 94 -60.62 -12.29 -11.81
N PRO A 95 -60.21 -11.06 -12.18
CA PRO A 95 -59.45 -10.86 -13.40
C PRO A 95 -58.10 -11.54 -13.24
N GLN A 96 -57.97 -12.73 -13.84
CA GLN A 96 -56.67 -13.39 -13.99
C GLN A 96 -55.73 -12.45 -14.75
N SER A 97 -54.45 -12.45 -14.38
CA SER A 97 -53.35 -11.73 -15.06
C SER A 97 -53.29 -10.20 -14.94
N LEU A 98 -53.36 -9.66 -13.72
CA LEU A 98 -52.52 -8.49 -13.36
C LEU A 98 -51.04 -8.93 -13.30
N HIS A 99 -50.50 -9.37 -14.44
CA HIS A 99 -49.05 -9.53 -14.57
C HIS A 99 -48.41 -8.15 -14.43
N PRO A 100 -47.41 -7.96 -13.54
CA PRO A 100 -46.74 -6.68 -13.43
C PRO A 100 -46.18 -6.32 -14.82
N PRO A 101 -46.41 -5.08 -15.30
CA PRO A 101 -46.10 -4.71 -16.67
C PRO A 101 -44.61 -4.97 -16.96
N SER A 102 -44.29 -5.42 -18.17
CA SER A 102 -43.00 -6.06 -18.47
C SER A 102 -41.76 -5.20 -18.13
N TRP A 103 -41.91 -3.87 -18.06
CA TRP A 103 -40.89 -2.95 -17.57
C TRP A 103 -40.57 -3.16 -16.08
N LEU A 104 -41.58 -3.32 -15.23
CA LEU A 104 -41.43 -3.53 -13.79
C LEU A 104 -40.75 -4.87 -13.49
N ARG A 105 -41.13 -5.94 -14.21
CA ARG A 105 -40.48 -7.26 -14.11
C ARG A 105 -39.00 -7.21 -14.53
N ARG A 106 -38.66 -6.45 -15.57
CA ARG A 106 -37.26 -6.24 -15.99
C ARG A 106 -36.48 -5.39 -14.98
N TRP A 107 -37.13 -4.42 -14.34
CA TRP A 107 -36.53 -3.55 -13.35
C TRP A 107 -36.24 -4.28 -12.03
N THR A 108 -37.18 -5.08 -11.52
CA THR A 108 -36.96 -5.91 -10.32
C THR A 108 -35.89 -6.98 -10.55
N TRP A 109 -35.86 -7.63 -11.72
CA TRP A 109 -34.76 -8.52 -12.09
C TRP A 109 -33.40 -7.80 -12.13
N ARG A 110 -33.33 -6.59 -12.71
CA ARG A 110 -32.10 -5.79 -12.70
C ARG A 110 -31.67 -5.42 -11.27
N LEU A 111 -32.59 -5.03 -10.39
CA LEU A 111 -32.26 -4.77 -8.99
C LEU A 111 -31.76 -6.03 -8.26
N PHE A 112 -32.39 -7.19 -8.46
CA PHE A 112 -32.00 -8.42 -7.77
C PHE A 112 -30.64 -8.97 -8.23
N PHE A 113 -30.31 -8.87 -9.52
CA PHE A 113 -29.06 -9.42 -10.06
C PHE A 113 -27.91 -8.39 -10.16
N LEU A 114 -28.20 -7.11 -10.34
CA LEU A 114 -27.19 -6.05 -10.45
C LEU A 114 -26.98 -5.30 -9.13
N GLY A 115 -28.02 -5.23 -8.28
CA GLY A 115 -27.96 -4.55 -6.98
C GLY A 115 -26.92 -5.15 -6.02
N PRO A 116 -26.93 -6.48 -5.74
CA PRO A 116 -25.95 -7.07 -4.83
C PRO A 116 -24.49 -6.94 -5.31
N PRO A 117 -24.14 -7.17 -6.60
CA PRO A 117 -22.79 -6.89 -7.08
C PRO A 117 -22.39 -5.41 -6.98
N ILE A 118 -23.29 -4.46 -7.31
CA ILE A 118 -23.01 -3.03 -7.14
C ILE A 118 -22.82 -2.68 -5.65
N ALA A 119 -23.64 -3.23 -4.76
CA ALA A 119 -23.50 -3.02 -3.32
C ALA A 119 -22.17 -3.57 -2.79
N VAL A 120 -21.74 -4.76 -3.23
CA VAL A 120 -20.42 -5.32 -2.88
C VAL A 120 -19.29 -4.43 -3.42
N ILE A 121 -19.37 -3.96 -4.66
CA ILE A 121 -18.38 -3.04 -5.25
C ILE A 121 -18.31 -1.71 -4.47
N TYR A 122 -19.47 -1.15 -4.10
CA TYR A 122 -19.55 0.08 -3.32
C TYR A 122 -18.99 -0.10 -1.89
N MET A 123 -19.35 -1.19 -1.21
CA MET A 123 -18.84 -1.53 0.13
C MET A 123 -17.35 -1.92 0.13
N ALA A 124 -16.82 -2.40 -0.99
CA ALA A 124 -15.39 -2.63 -1.19
C ALA A 124 -14.62 -1.36 -1.59
N PHE A 125 -15.30 -0.26 -1.95
CA PHE A 125 -14.65 0.92 -2.49
C PHE A 125 -13.74 1.58 -1.44
N PRO A 126 -12.42 1.70 -1.70
CA PRO A 126 -11.46 1.99 -0.64
C PRO A 126 -11.31 3.49 -0.34
N TRP A 127 -12.19 4.36 -0.82
CA TRP A 127 -12.08 5.81 -0.65
C TRP A 127 -13.32 6.39 0.03
N THR A 128 -13.10 7.19 1.07
CA THR A 128 -14.15 7.90 1.83
C THR A 128 -13.81 9.38 1.92
N ILE A 129 -14.84 10.23 2.06
CA ILE A 129 -14.69 11.66 2.30
C ILE A 129 -14.96 11.93 3.77
N MET A 130 -14.04 12.64 4.44
CA MET A 130 -14.16 12.99 5.86
C MET A 130 -14.03 14.49 6.08
N ARG A 131 -14.49 14.98 7.23
CA ARG A 131 -14.41 16.39 7.64
C ARG A 131 -13.46 16.53 8.83
N VAL A 132 -12.45 17.38 8.71
CA VAL A 132 -11.44 17.63 9.76
C VAL A 132 -11.83 18.86 10.57
N HIS A 133 -11.85 18.76 11.89
CA HIS A 133 -12.16 19.86 12.80
C HIS A 133 -11.00 20.08 13.78
N GLY A 134 -10.89 21.30 14.31
CA GLY A 134 -9.94 21.65 15.37
C GLY A 134 -8.52 22.02 14.89
N VAL A 135 -7.72 22.48 15.86
CA VAL A 135 -6.43 23.15 15.65
C VAL A 135 -5.21 22.23 15.54
N SER A 136 -5.33 20.95 15.90
CA SER A 136 -4.14 20.11 16.14
C SER A 136 -3.29 19.83 14.89
N MET A 137 -3.85 20.02 13.70
CA MET A 137 -3.17 19.88 12.41
C MET A 137 -2.95 21.23 11.71
N ALA A 138 -3.20 22.36 12.37
CA ALA A 138 -2.79 23.67 11.86
C ALA A 138 -1.25 23.75 11.85
N PRO A 139 -0.63 24.40 10.85
CA PRO A 139 -1.25 25.20 9.79
C PRO A 139 -1.72 24.41 8.55
N PHE A 140 -1.47 23.10 8.49
CA PHE A 140 -1.72 22.29 7.29
C PHE A 140 -3.22 22.03 7.03
N PHE A 141 -3.98 21.77 8.08
CA PHE A 141 -5.44 21.75 8.08
C PHE A 141 -5.99 22.86 8.98
N ASN A 142 -7.15 23.40 8.64
CA ASN A 142 -7.90 24.40 9.39
C ASN A 142 -7.02 25.60 9.86
N PRO A 143 -6.26 26.29 8.99
CA PRO A 143 -5.31 27.34 9.37
C PRO A 143 -5.95 28.54 10.09
N ASN A 144 -7.26 28.75 9.91
CA ASN A 144 -8.03 29.82 10.55
C ASN A 144 -8.70 29.37 11.88
N SER A 145 -8.46 28.14 12.35
CA SER A 145 -9.00 27.66 13.62
C SER A 145 -8.13 28.13 14.79
N SER A 146 -8.76 28.73 15.80
CA SER A 146 -8.15 29.13 17.07
C SER A 146 -9.12 28.75 18.20
N PRO A 147 -8.64 28.37 19.41
CA PRO A 147 -9.52 28.17 20.56
C PRO A 147 -10.35 29.41 20.94
N ASP A 148 -9.83 30.63 20.66
CA ASP A 148 -10.46 31.90 21.04
C ASP A 148 -11.50 32.42 20.03
N LEU A 149 -11.69 31.71 18.91
CA LEU A 149 -12.55 32.12 17.80
C LEU A 149 -13.71 31.14 17.59
N PRO A 150 -14.84 31.60 17.02
CA PRO A 150 -15.92 30.68 16.62
C PRO A 150 -15.39 29.60 15.65
N PRO A 151 -15.96 28.38 15.68
CA PRO A 151 -15.43 27.26 14.92
C PRO A 151 -15.41 27.56 13.41
N ALA A 152 -14.21 27.49 12.84
CA ALA A 152 -13.98 27.61 11.41
C ALA A 152 -14.70 26.49 10.64
N PRO A 153 -15.09 26.71 9.36
CA PRO A 153 -15.63 25.64 8.53
C PRO A 153 -14.59 24.52 8.39
N PRO A 154 -15.00 23.23 8.46
CA PRO A 154 -14.06 22.11 8.44
C PRO A 154 -13.50 21.83 7.05
N ASP A 155 -12.21 21.52 6.99
CA ASP A 155 -11.58 20.99 5.78
C ASP A 155 -12.16 19.63 5.39
N LEU A 156 -12.35 19.42 4.09
CA LEU A 156 -12.82 18.18 3.50
C LEU A 156 -11.62 17.39 2.98
N ILE A 157 -11.47 16.14 3.41
CA ILE A 157 -10.34 15.28 3.03
C ILE A 157 -10.80 13.99 2.34
N LEU A 158 -10.02 13.54 1.37
CA LEU A 158 -10.16 12.24 0.72
C LEU A 158 -9.24 11.23 1.42
N VAL A 159 -9.83 10.16 1.96
CA VAL A 159 -9.16 9.16 2.78
C VAL A 159 -9.22 7.81 2.08
N GLN A 160 -8.06 7.17 1.90
CA GLN A 160 -7.97 5.78 1.49
C GLN A 160 -8.10 4.88 2.71
N THR A 161 -9.24 4.19 2.85
CA THR A 161 -9.50 3.25 3.94
C THR A 161 -8.62 2.03 3.83
N VAL A 162 -8.01 1.64 4.95
CA VAL A 162 -7.18 0.43 5.09
C VAL A 162 -8.07 -0.81 5.28
N HIS A 163 -9.03 -0.74 6.20
CA HIS A 163 -9.91 -1.84 6.58
C HIS A 163 -11.21 -1.86 5.75
N SER A 164 -11.08 -1.81 4.42
CA SER A 164 -12.21 -2.09 3.51
C SER A 164 -12.54 -3.60 3.50
N LEU A 165 -13.67 -4.01 2.93
CA LEU A 165 -14.17 -5.41 2.83
C LEU A 165 -13.21 -6.42 2.14
N GLY A 166 -11.99 -6.03 1.78
CA GLY A 166 -10.96 -6.91 1.23
C GLY A 166 -10.51 -8.06 2.15
N GLU A 167 -10.88 -8.05 3.44
CA GLU A 167 -10.64 -9.19 4.33
C GLU A 167 -11.61 -10.37 4.08
N VAL A 168 -12.86 -10.11 3.68
CA VAL A 168 -13.88 -11.15 3.46
C VAL A 168 -13.82 -11.82 2.08
N SER A 169 -12.92 -11.41 1.19
CA SER A 169 -12.70 -12.11 -0.08
C SER A 169 -11.25 -12.04 -0.55
N PRO A 170 -10.60 -13.18 -0.87
CA PRO A 170 -9.24 -13.18 -1.40
C PRO A 170 -9.11 -12.47 -2.76
N LEU A 171 -10.22 -12.26 -3.49
CA LEU A 171 -10.26 -11.51 -4.74
C LEU A 171 -10.11 -9.99 -4.54
N PHE A 172 -10.52 -9.48 -3.37
CA PHE A 172 -10.46 -8.06 -3.02
C PHE A 172 -9.42 -7.74 -1.94
N ARG A 173 -8.54 -8.71 -1.62
CA ARG A 173 -7.45 -8.53 -0.66
C ARG A 173 -6.49 -7.46 -1.14
N MET A 174 -6.66 -6.24 -0.63
CA MET A 174 -5.75 -5.14 -0.89
C MET A 174 -4.33 -5.50 -0.40
N PRO A 175 -3.28 -5.08 -1.12
CA PRO A 175 -1.90 -5.32 -0.67
C PRO A 175 -1.67 -4.66 0.70
N LYS A 176 -0.85 -5.29 1.57
CA LYS A 176 -0.43 -4.70 2.85
C LYS A 176 0.04 -3.26 2.61
N PHE A 177 -0.71 -2.28 3.13
CA PHE A 177 -0.39 -0.88 2.98
C PHE A 177 0.95 -0.61 3.69
N LYS A 178 1.84 0.15 3.04
CA LYS A 178 3.09 0.58 3.66
C LYS A 178 2.94 2.04 4.09
N LEU A 179 2.99 2.27 5.40
CA LEU A 179 3.07 3.62 5.94
C LEU A 179 4.45 4.22 5.66
N HIS A 180 4.45 5.52 5.35
CA HIS A 180 5.66 6.30 5.10
C HIS A 180 5.66 7.52 6.01
N ARG A 181 6.85 7.96 6.42
CA ARG A 181 7.04 9.20 7.19
C ARG A 181 6.47 10.39 6.41
N GLY A 182 5.90 11.36 7.13
CA GLY A 182 5.25 12.54 6.57
C GLY A 182 3.80 12.32 6.08
N GLN A 183 3.33 11.07 5.94
CA GLN A 183 1.93 10.79 5.58
C GLN A 183 0.97 11.22 6.69
N VAL A 184 -0.21 11.73 6.32
CA VAL A 184 -1.30 11.94 7.28
C VAL A 184 -2.16 10.68 7.34
N VAL A 185 -2.40 10.20 8.56
CA VAL A 185 -3.21 9.02 8.86
C VAL A 185 -4.45 9.39 9.65
N VAL A 186 -5.51 8.62 9.43
CA VAL A 186 -6.76 8.64 10.17
C VAL A 186 -6.81 7.37 11.01
N TYR A 187 -6.94 7.48 12.32
CA TYR A 187 -6.89 6.34 13.24
C TYR A 187 -7.87 6.49 14.41
N ARG A 188 -8.29 5.39 15.02
CA ARG A 188 -9.06 5.40 16.27
C ARG A 188 -8.13 5.69 17.44
N THR A 189 -8.50 6.62 18.33
CA THR A 189 -7.60 6.96 19.45
C THR A 189 -7.48 5.78 20.43
N PRO A 190 -6.31 5.56 21.05
CA PRO A 190 -6.10 4.43 21.96
C PRO A 190 -6.89 4.58 23.28
N HIS A 191 -7.22 5.82 23.68
CA HIS A 191 -7.97 6.10 24.90
C HIS A 191 -9.49 5.99 24.68
N ASP A 192 -10.01 6.33 23.49
CA ASP A 192 -11.43 6.20 23.17
C ASP A 192 -11.61 5.72 21.71
N PRO A 193 -11.87 4.42 21.50
CA PRO A 193 -12.01 3.85 20.15
C PRO A 193 -13.27 4.30 19.41
N SER A 194 -14.20 5.00 20.07
CA SER A 194 -15.34 5.66 19.40
C SER A 194 -14.91 6.93 18.65
N THR A 195 -13.78 7.53 19.06
CA THR A 195 -13.24 8.76 18.46
C THR A 195 -12.19 8.45 17.39
N ILE A 196 -12.15 9.32 16.36
CA ILE A 196 -11.20 9.23 15.26
C ILE A 196 -10.36 10.50 15.24
N ALA A 197 -9.04 10.33 15.21
CA ALA A 197 -8.07 11.41 15.09
C ALA A 197 -7.40 11.41 13.71
N VAL A 198 -6.97 12.60 13.28
CA VAL A 198 -6.16 12.82 12.08
C VAL A 198 -4.82 13.39 12.54
N LYS A 199 -3.71 12.70 12.25
CA LYS A 199 -2.35 13.09 12.65
C LYS A 199 -1.33 12.75 11.55
N ARG A 200 -0.13 13.31 11.63
CA ARG A 200 0.98 13.01 10.71
C ARG A 200 1.89 11.93 11.29
N VAL A 201 2.27 10.95 10.48
CA VAL A 201 3.29 9.94 10.81
C VAL A 201 4.65 10.60 10.84
N VAL A 202 5.26 10.64 12.03
CA VAL A 202 6.59 11.19 12.28
C VAL A 202 7.63 10.07 12.26
N GLY A 203 7.35 8.95 12.94
CA GLY A 203 8.25 7.80 13.04
C GLY A 203 7.57 6.45 12.73
N LEU A 204 8.39 5.51 12.25
CA LEU A 204 8.05 4.13 11.87
C LEU A 204 8.81 3.13 12.76
N PRO A 205 8.48 1.83 12.75
CA PRO A 205 9.19 0.83 13.55
C PRO A 205 10.71 0.87 13.35
N GLY A 206 11.44 0.91 14.45
CA GLY A 206 12.91 1.05 14.48
C GLY A 206 13.43 2.49 14.50
N ASP A 207 12.58 3.51 14.32
CA ASP A 207 12.97 4.89 14.58
C ASP A 207 13.07 5.17 16.08
N LYS A 208 13.86 6.17 16.43
CA LYS A 208 13.99 6.73 17.77
C LYS A 208 13.53 8.18 17.72
N VAL A 209 12.55 8.52 18.56
CA VAL A 209 11.93 9.85 18.61
C VAL A 209 12.08 10.44 20.00
N THR A 210 12.56 11.67 20.10
CA THR A 210 12.50 12.47 21.33
C THR A 210 11.12 13.14 21.43
N PRO A 211 10.31 12.81 22.45
CA PRO A 211 9.01 13.43 22.65
C PRO A 211 9.11 14.93 22.99
N LEU A 212 8.00 15.64 22.90
CA LEU A 212 7.85 16.97 23.48
C LEU A 212 7.84 16.91 25.03
N PRO A 213 8.26 17.99 25.73
CA PRO A 213 8.29 18.04 27.19
C PRO A 213 6.98 17.63 27.89
N GLY A 214 7.12 17.13 29.12
CA GLY A 214 6.07 16.57 29.96
C GLY A 214 5.70 15.12 29.62
N TYR A 215 6.48 14.40 28.81
CA TYR A 215 6.20 13.00 28.48
C TYR A 215 6.38 12.09 29.70
N SER A 216 5.48 11.12 29.89
CA SER A 216 5.37 10.35 31.14
C SER A 216 6.59 9.49 31.49
N ALA A 217 7.50 9.25 30.53
CA ALA A 217 8.76 8.53 30.78
C ALA A 217 9.93 9.45 31.19
N GLY A 218 9.69 10.76 31.30
CA GLY A 218 10.69 11.79 31.58
C GLY A 218 10.86 12.78 30.45
N ASP A 219 11.28 14.00 30.78
CA ASP A 219 11.69 14.98 29.78
C ASP A 219 12.93 14.49 29.01
N ASP A 220 12.94 14.75 27.70
CA ASP A 220 13.98 14.34 26.74
C ASP A 220 14.30 12.83 26.66
N SER A 221 13.53 11.93 27.30
CA SER A 221 13.74 10.49 27.18
C SER A 221 13.42 10.00 25.76
N PRO A 222 14.39 9.49 24.97
CA PRO A 222 14.13 9.08 23.60
C PRO A 222 13.38 7.74 23.55
N VAL A 223 12.29 7.69 22.78
CA VAL A 223 11.45 6.49 22.62
C VAL A 223 11.79 5.78 21.31
N ILE A 224 12.15 4.50 21.40
CA ILE A 224 12.31 3.62 20.23
C ILE A 224 10.94 3.04 19.86
N ILE A 225 10.55 3.14 18.59
CA ILE A 225 9.24 2.68 18.12
C ILE A 225 9.28 1.16 17.88
N PRO A 226 8.44 0.36 18.56
CA PRO A 226 8.43 -1.09 18.43
C PRO A 226 7.78 -1.58 17.13
N TYR A 227 7.88 -2.89 16.87
CA TYR A 227 7.23 -3.52 15.72
C TYR A 227 5.72 -3.27 15.69
N ASN A 228 5.18 -3.12 14.47
CA ASN A 228 3.77 -2.82 14.19
C ASN A 228 3.22 -1.56 14.90
N HIS A 229 4.07 -0.63 15.33
CA HIS A 229 3.68 0.65 15.90
C HIS A 229 4.20 1.82 15.05
N ILE A 230 3.69 3.02 15.30
CA ILE A 230 4.09 4.29 14.68
C ILE A 230 4.03 5.42 15.70
N TRP A 231 4.83 6.45 15.49
CA TRP A 231 4.73 7.71 16.23
C TRP A 231 4.05 8.74 15.34
N VAL A 232 2.93 9.27 15.82
CA VAL A 232 2.11 10.27 15.14
C VAL A 232 2.00 11.56 15.95
N GLU A 233 2.11 12.71 15.29
CA GLU A 233 2.01 14.03 15.91
C GLU A 233 1.06 14.93 15.13
N GLY A 234 0.57 15.99 15.79
CA GLY A 234 -0.13 17.09 15.14
C GLY A 234 0.82 18.14 14.60
N ASP A 235 0.51 18.73 13.43
CA ASP A 235 1.34 19.78 12.82
C ASP A 235 1.45 21.06 13.67
N ALA A 236 0.60 21.22 14.70
CA ALA A 236 0.60 22.36 15.62
C ALA A 236 1.82 22.40 16.57
N ASN A 237 2.66 21.35 16.59
CA ASN A 237 3.91 21.20 17.37
C ASN A 237 3.80 21.69 18.84
N SER A 238 2.66 21.43 19.48
CA SER A 238 2.34 21.91 20.83
C SER A 238 1.41 20.92 21.54
N ARG A 239 1.80 20.52 22.75
CA ARG A 239 1.11 19.51 23.56
C ARG A 239 -0.32 19.93 23.91
N ASP A 240 -0.54 21.20 24.23
CA ASP A 240 -1.85 21.73 24.63
C ASP A 240 -2.84 21.81 23.46
N LYS A 241 -2.31 21.91 22.22
CA LYS A 241 -3.10 22.02 20.99
C LYS A 241 -3.30 20.67 20.29
N SER A 242 -2.56 19.64 20.70
CA SER A 242 -2.56 18.33 20.06
C SER A 242 -2.44 17.20 21.08
N ILE A 243 -3.52 16.44 21.26
CA ILE A 243 -3.48 15.11 21.87
C ILE A 243 -3.01 14.13 20.78
N ASP A 244 -1.81 13.57 20.97
CA ASP A 244 -1.11 12.67 20.04
C ASP A 244 -0.06 11.81 20.78
N SER A 245 0.92 11.24 20.08
CA SER A 245 1.90 10.31 20.68
C SER A 245 2.75 10.95 21.78
N ASN A 246 2.86 12.28 21.84
CA ASN A 246 3.49 12.97 22.97
C ASN A 246 2.69 12.88 24.28
N HIS A 247 1.46 12.36 24.25
CA HIS A 247 0.65 12.09 25.45
C HIS A 247 0.59 10.60 25.80
N PHE A 248 0.41 9.72 24.81
CA PHE A 248 0.15 8.29 25.01
C PHE A 248 1.23 7.33 24.47
N GLY A 249 2.30 7.85 23.86
CA GLY A 249 3.36 7.04 23.25
C GLY A 249 3.05 6.52 21.84
N PRO A 250 3.80 5.53 21.33
CA PRO A 250 3.59 5.00 19.99
C PRO A 250 2.29 4.17 19.88
N ILE A 251 1.57 4.29 18.76
CA ILE A 251 0.29 3.60 18.53
C ILE A 251 0.44 2.43 17.56
N SER A 252 -0.38 1.39 17.73
CA SER A 252 -0.39 0.27 16.79
C SER A 252 -0.89 0.70 15.40
N GLN A 253 -0.24 0.20 14.35
CA GLN A 253 -0.66 0.42 12.96
C GLN A 253 -2.06 -0.14 12.67
N ASN A 254 -2.52 -1.12 13.46
CA ASN A 254 -3.87 -1.70 13.35
C ASN A 254 -4.99 -0.71 13.75
N LEU A 255 -4.66 0.39 14.45
CA LEU A 255 -5.62 1.45 14.75
C LEU A 255 -5.86 2.38 13.54
N VAL A 256 -4.97 2.35 12.54
CA VAL A 256 -5.05 3.19 11.34
C VAL A 256 -6.20 2.74 10.44
N CYS A 257 -7.26 3.55 10.43
CA CYS A 257 -8.44 3.34 9.61
C CYS A 257 -8.20 3.73 8.14
N GLY A 258 -7.32 4.70 7.88
CA GLY A 258 -7.00 5.12 6.52
C GLY A 258 -5.84 6.12 6.41
N ILE A 259 -5.43 6.39 5.17
CA ILE A 259 -4.39 7.36 4.81
C ILE A 259 -5.03 8.51 4.04
N VAL A 260 -4.72 9.77 4.38
CA VAL A 260 -5.23 10.93 3.64
C VAL A 260 -4.48 11.07 2.31
N LEU A 261 -5.22 11.06 1.20
CA LEU A 261 -4.66 11.18 -0.16
C LEU A 261 -4.72 12.60 -0.70
N ALA A 262 -5.78 13.35 -0.40
CA ALA A 262 -6.01 14.67 -0.97
C ALA A 262 -6.88 15.55 -0.07
N VAL A 263 -6.79 16.85 -0.26
CA VAL A 263 -7.55 17.88 0.46
C VAL A 263 -8.42 18.63 -0.54
N TYR A 264 -9.69 18.80 -0.22
CA TYR A 264 -10.63 19.59 -1.00
C TYR A 264 -10.66 21.02 -0.45
N VAL A 265 -10.13 21.97 -1.23
CA VAL A 265 -10.03 23.38 -0.86
C VAL A 265 -11.20 24.16 -1.46
N PRO A 266 -12.08 24.79 -0.65
CA PRO A 266 -13.18 25.59 -1.16
C PRO A 266 -12.70 26.70 -2.10
N GLY A 267 -13.22 26.71 -3.34
CA GLY A 267 -12.84 27.66 -4.39
C GLY A 267 -11.84 27.11 -5.42
N LEU A 268 -11.22 25.95 -5.18
CA LEU A 268 -10.47 25.21 -6.19
C LEU A 268 -11.34 24.05 -6.72
N ASN A 269 -11.56 23.99 -8.04
CA ASN A 269 -12.45 22.99 -8.65
C ASN A 269 -11.90 21.54 -8.58
N TRP A 270 -10.66 21.34 -8.12
CA TRP A 270 -9.98 20.05 -8.07
C TRP A 270 -9.33 19.82 -6.71
N PRO A 271 -9.33 18.59 -6.17
CA PRO A 271 -8.65 18.27 -4.92
C PRO A 271 -7.13 18.40 -5.06
N VAL A 272 -6.47 18.90 -4.01
CA VAL A 272 -5.02 18.99 -3.91
C VAL A 272 -4.48 17.67 -3.39
N TRP A 273 -3.73 16.95 -4.22
CA TRP A 273 -3.11 15.68 -3.84
C TRP A 273 -1.94 15.88 -2.88
N LEU A 274 -1.85 15.03 -1.87
CA LEU A 274 -0.75 15.05 -0.90
C LEU A 274 0.42 14.20 -1.42
N GLU A 275 1.60 14.81 -1.47
CA GLU A 275 2.82 14.13 -1.89
C GLU A 275 3.26 13.10 -0.83
N ARG A 276 3.50 11.86 -1.28
CA ARG A 276 3.94 10.77 -0.39
C ARG A 276 5.42 10.94 -0.09
N GLY A 277 5.74 11.24 1.16
CA GLY A 277 7.13 11.35 1.64
C GLY A 277 7.68 12.78 1.74
N ALA A 278 6.81 13.81 1.68
CA ALA A 278 7.20 15.17 2.02
C ALA A 278 7.78 15.21 3.45
N ALA A 279 9.09 15.48 3.56
CA ALA A 279 9.89 15.28 4.78
C ALA A 279 9.69 16.36 5.87
N ASP A 280 8.80 17.32 5.63
CA ASP A 280 8.66 18.58 6.34
C ASP A 280 7.79 18.48 7.62
N THR A 281 7.95 17.43 8.42
CA THR A 281 7.31 17.37 9.75
C THR A 281 8.01 18.33 10.73
N PRO A 282 7.30 18.95 11.68
CA PRO A 282 7.94 19.78 12.70
C PRO A 282 9.03 19.03 13.47
N ALA A 283 8.74 17.80 13.93
CA ALA A 283 9.71 16.93 14.59
C ALA A 283 11.00 16.66 13.78
N ALA A 284 10.91 16.55 12.45
CA ALA A 284 12.08 16.36 11.60
C ALA A 284 12.90 17.65 11.45
N LYS A 285 12.26 18.83 11.51
CA LYS A 285 12.94 20.14 11.51
C LYS A 285 13.59 20.43 12.85
N ASP A 286 12.96 20.02 13.94
CA ASP A 286 13.48 20.11 15.31
C ASP A 286 14.63 19.10 15.58
N GLY A 287 14.94 18.20 14.64
CA GLY A 287 15.96 17.15 14.82
C GLY A 287 15.57 16.03 15.79
N ARG A 288 14.30 15.97 16.24
CA ARG A 288 13.80 15.02 17.25
C ARG A 288 13.70 13.56 16.77
N VAL A 289 14.01 13.26 15.51
CA VAL A 289 13.77 11.93 14.90
C VAL A 289 15.05 11.36 14.29
N GLU A 290 15.60 10.35 14.95
CA GLU A 290 16.69 9.53 14.46
C GLU A 290 16.11 8.29 13.74
N ARG A 291 16.45 8.12 12.46
CA ARG A 291 15.80 7.12 11.59
C ARG A 291 16.50 5.77 11.66
N ASP A 292 15.70 4.70 11.70
CA ASP A 292 16.12 3.31 11.50
C ASP A 292 17.21 2.80 12.48
N VAL A 293 17.27 3.37 13.70
CA VAL A 293 18.23 3.03 14.76
C VAL A 293 18.19 1.54 15.14
N VAL A 294 17.00 0.93 15.17
CA VAL A 294 16.81 -0.47 15.53
C VAL A 294 16.21 -1.25 14.36
N GLY A 295 17.08 -1.76 13.49
CA GLY A 295 16.66 -2.49 12.29
C GLY A 295 15.80 -3.74 12.55
N SER A 296 16.00 -4.42 13.70
CA SER A 296 15.21 -5.59 14.10
C SER A 296 13.75 -5.26 14.37
N ALA A 297 13.42 -4.06 14.86
CA ALA A 297 12.05 -3.64 15.17
C ALA A 297 11.15 -3.50 13.94
N ARG A 298 11.69 -3.64 12.71
CA ARG A 298 10.94 -3.71 11.45
C ARG A 298 10.46 -5.12 11.11
N LEU A 299 11.12 -6.14 11.64
CA LEU A 299 10.80 -7.54 11.40
C LEU A 299 9.64 -7.95 12.31
N ASP A 300 8.77 -8.80 11.79
CA ASP A 300 7.74 -9.46 12.60
C ASP A 300 8.44 -10.25 13.73
N PRO A 301 8.03 -10.16 15.01
CA PRO A 301 8.66 -10.93 16.08
C PRO A 301 8.71 -12.44 15.81
N ASP A 302 7.76 -13.00 15.04
CA ASP A 302 7.79 -14.41 14.64
C ASP A 302 8.86 -14.68 13.56
N GLU A 303 9.01 -13.76 12.59
CA GLU A 303 10.10 -13.80 11.62
C GLU A 303 11.47 -13.56 12.30
N GLN A 304 11.53 -12.65 13.27
CA GLN A 304 12.71 -12.34 14.06
C GLN A 304 13.10 -13.55 14.91
N ALA A 305 12.17 -14.21 15.61
CA ALA A 305 12.43 -15.44 16.37
C ALA A 305 12.97 -16.55 15.46
N THR A 306 12.39 -16.70 14.27
CA THR A 306 12.84 -17.65 13.22
C THR A 306 14.22 -17.31 12.68
N GLN A 307 14.63 -16.04 12.66
CA GLN A 307 15.93 -15.57 12.18
C GLN A 307 17.00 -15.49 13.28
N SER A 308 16.61 -15.25 14.55
CA SER A 308 17.52 -15.09 15.69
C SER A 308 17.88 -16.41 16.35
N GLN A 309 17.06 -17.45 16.15
CA GLN A 309 17.47 -18.81 16.47
C GLN A 309 18.44 -19.31 15.39
N ASP A 310 19.74 -19.19 15.69
CA ASP A 310 20.77 -19.98 15.03
C ASP A 310 20.33 -21.46 15.01
N PRO A 311 20.13 -22.07 13.82
CA PRO A 311 19.61 -23.43 13.71
C PRO A 311 20.51 -24.47 14.41
N PHE A 312 21.81 -24.19 14.52
CA PHE A 312 22.77 -25.08 15.15
C PHE A 312 22.69 -24.98 16.68
N ARG A 313 22.67 -23.75 17.22
CA ARG A 313 22.53 -23.53 18.68
C ARG A 313 21.18 -23.94 19.25
N SER A 314 20.12 -23.86 18.44
CA SER A 314 18.76 -24.28 18.82
C SER A 314 18.53 -25.80 18.72
N GLY A 315 19.48 -26.57 18.20
CA GLY A 315 19.33 -28.01 17.93
C GLY A 315 18.39 -28.35 16.76
N SER A 316 17.72 -27.36 16.17
CA SER A 316 16.80 -27.50 15.04
C SER A 316 17.49 -28.09 13.80
N ALA A 317 18.76 -27.72 13.56
CA ALA A 317 19.60 -28.28 12.51
C ALA A 317 19.80 -29.80 12.64
N ALA A 318 19.97 -30.31 13.87
CA ALA A 318 20.13 -31.75 14.12
C ALA A 318 18.82 -32.52 13.87
N LEU A 319 17.67 -31.91 14.23
CA LEU A 319 16.35 -32.46 13.93
C LEU A 319 16.09 -32.51 12.42
N GLU A 320 16.39 -31.44 11.68
CA GLU A 320 16.28 -31.40 10.21
C GLU A 320 17.21 -32.43 9.55
N LEU A 321 18.46 -32.57 10.00
CA LEU A 321 19.39 -33.60 9.50
C LEU A 321 18.82 -35.01 9.67
N ALA A 322 18.29 -35.33 10.86
CA ALA A 322 17.63 -36.61 11.11
C ALA A 322 16.39 -36.81 10.23
N MET A 323 15.60 -35.75 9.99
CA MET A 323 14.43 -35.81 9.11
C MET A 323 14.78 -35.95 7.63
N ILE A 324 15.89 -35.37 7.16
CA ILE A 324 16.40 -35.52 5.80
C ILE A 324 16.88 -36.96 5.60
N ARG A 325 17.74 -37.47 6.50
CA ARG A 325 18.23 -38.85 6.47
C ARG A 325 17.09 -39.88 6.48
N ARG A 326 16.09 -39.69 7.34
CA ARG A 326 14.92 -40.58 7.44
C ARG A 326 14.02 -40.54 6.20
N ASN A 327 13.94 -39.42 5.50
CA ASN A 327 13.01 -39.21 4.38
C ASN A 327 13.73 -38.83 3.08
N ARG A 328 14.92 -39.39 2.84
CA ARG A 328 15.80 -39.04 1.71
C ARG A 328 15.11 -39.21 0.36
N GLU A 329 14.30 -40.26 0.21
CA GLU A 329 13.47 -40.52 -0.99
C GLU A 329 12.43 -39.42 -1.28
N LEU A 330 11.97 -38.70 -0.26
CA LEU A 330 10.99 -37.61 -0.40
C LEU A 330 11.65 -36.25 -0.68
N MET A 331 12.97 -36.14 -0.58
CA MET A 331 13.70 -34.88 -0.82
C MET A 331 13.52 -34.33 -2.25
N PRO A 332 13.58 -35.14 -3.33
CA PRO A 332 13.32 -34.63 -4.69
C PRO A 332 11.91 -34.05 -4.86
N ALA A 333 10.92 -34.63 -4.18
CA ALA A 333 9.55 -34.10 -4.18
C ALA A 333 9.43 -32.80 -3.35
N LYS A 334 10.03 -32.77 -2.15
CA LYS A 334 10.08 -31.57 -1.28
C LYS A 334 10.77 -30.40 -1.97
N LEU A 335 11.90 -30.62 -2.66
CA LEU A 335 12.65 -29.56 -3.35
C LEU A 335 11.90 -28.95 -4.54
N ARG A 336 10.96 -29.69 -5.15
CA ARG A 336 10.07 -29.17 -6.20
C ARG A 336 8.90 -28.34 -5.62
N ALA A 337 8.63 -28.42 -4.32
CA ALA A 337 7.57 -27.64 -3.68
C ALA A 337 7.94 -26.15 -3.56
N LYS A 338 6.94 -25.28 -3.74
CA LYS A 338 7.11 -23.82 -3.72
C LYS A 338 7.71 -23.34 -2.38
N GLY A 339 8.84 -22.64 -2.45
CA GLY A 339 9.53 -22.06 -1.29
C GLY A 339 10.47 -23.01 -0.54
N MET A 340 10.28 -24.34 -0.63
CA MET A 340 11.12 -25.31 0.07
C MET A 340 12.57 -25.35 -0.43
N LEU A 341 12.78 -25.21 -1.74
CA LEU A 341 14.13 -25.06 -2.31
C LEU A 341 14.89 -23.89 -1.70
N GLU A 342 14.22 -22.75 -1.50
CA GLU A 342 14.83 -21.53 -0.95
C GLU A 342 15.05 -21.62 0.56
N ARG A 343 14.26 -22.43 1.27
CA ARG A 343 14.54 -22.82 2.66
C ARG A 343 15.81 -23.67 2.74
N TYR A 344 15.90 -24.73 1.93
CA TYR A 344 17.06 -25.63 1.96
C TYR A 344 18.36 -24.98 1.45
N ARG A 345 18.31 -24.07 0.47
CA ARG A 345 19.47 -23.23 0.09
C ARG A 345 20.00 -22.40 1.24
N ARG A 346 19.11 -21.75 2.01
CA ARG A 346 19.50 -20.97 3.19
C ARG A 346 20.10 -21.86 4.27
N MET A 347 19.51 -23.04 4.54
CA MET A 347 20.10 -24.02 5.46
C MET A 347 21.48 -24.51 5.00
N HIS A 348 21.67 -24.79 3.71
CA HIS A 348 22.96 -25.18 3.14
C HIS A 348 24.01 -24.07 3.29
N ALA A 349 23.67 -22.82 2.97
CA ALA A 349 24.57 -21.68 3.13
C ALA A 349 24.95 -21.44 4.59
N LEU A 350 23.99 -21.57 5.52
CA LEU A 350 24.26 -21.50 6.97
C LEU A 350 25.15 -22.65 7.44
N ALA A 351 24.92 -23.88 6.97
CA ALA A 351 25.75 -25.04 7.31
C ALA A 351 27.19 -24.87 6.81
N LYS A 352 27.38 -24.42 5.56
CA LYS A 352 28.69 -24.14 4.98
C LYS A 352 29.46 -23.08 5.79
N ALA A 353 28.79 -21.98 6.15
CA ALA A 353 29.36 -20.94 7.01
C ALA A 353 29.66 -21.43 8.44
N GLU A 354 28.92 -22.41 8.98
CA GLU A 354 29.18 -22.99 10.30
C GLU A 354 30.37 -23.97 10.27
N VAL A 355 30.52 -24.76 9.20
CA VAL A 355 31.74 -25.57 8.95
C VAL A 355 32.98 -24.67 8.86
N GLU A 356 32.88 -23.51 8.19
CA GLU A 356 33.97 -22.53 8.09
C GLU A 356 34.38 -21.91 9.44
N LYS A 357 33.44 -21.73 10.39
CA LYS A 357 33.75 -21.26 11.75
C LYS A 357 34.48 -22.29 12.62
N ALA A 358 34.45 -23.57 12.23
CA ALA A 358 35.14 -24.68 12.89
C ALA A 358 34.78 -24.90 14.39
N ASP A 359 33.57 -24.56 14.83
CA ASP A 359 33.10 -24.88 16.20
C ASP A 359 32.90 -26.39 16.36
N VAL A 360 33.66 -26.98 17.30
CA VAL A 360 33.68 -28.43 17.57
C VAL A 360 32.30 -29.00 17.91
N SER A 361 31.42 -28.19 18.51
CA SER A 361 30.10 -28.63 18.98
C SER A 361 29.05 -28.74 17.88
N THR A 362 29.09 -27.85 16.87
CA THR A 362 28.09 -27.77 15.78
C THR A 362 28.57 -28.43 14.49
N ARG A 363 29.89 -28.58 14.32
CA ARG A 363 30.55 -29.08 13.09
C ARG A 363 29.98 -30.38 12.53
N SER A 364 29.77 -31.41 13.36
CA SER A 364 29.29 -32.72 12.87
C SER A 364 27.88 -32.67 12.27
N VAL A 365 27.02 -31.79 12.80
CA VAL A 365 25.68 -31.53 12.28
C VAL A 365 25.75 -30.68 11.00
N ALA A 366 26.65 -29.70 10.97
CA ALA A 366 26.86 -28.84 9.81
C ALA A 366 27.42 -29.62 8.60
N GLU A 367 28.47 -30.44 8.80
CA GLU A 367 29.05 -31.31 7.76
C GLU A 367 28.00 -32.30 7.22
N GLY A 368 27.24 -32.96 8.10
CA GLY A 368 26.17 -33.88 7.70
C GLY A 368 25.01 -33.20 6.96
N LEU A 369 24.69 -31.94 7.28
CA LEU A 369 23.69 -31.16 6.54
C LEU A 369 24.19 -30.74 5.16
N VAL A 370 25.46 -30.36 5.02
CA VAL A 370 26.05 -30.04 3.70
C VAL A 370 25.98 -31.27 2.80
N GLU A 371 26.46 -32.42 3.26
CA GLU A 371 26.48 -33.69 2.50
C GLU A 371 25.07 -34.09 2.01
N GLU A 372 24.09 -34.20 2.91
CA GLU A 372 22.74 -34.65 2.53
C GLU A 372 22.00 -33.63 1.64
N LEU A 373 22.28 -32.32 1.78
CA LEU A 373 21.66 -31.28 0.95
C LEU A 373 22.30 -31.20 -0.44
N GLU A 374 23.62 -31.34 -0.57
CA GLU A 374 24.28 -31.43 -1.88
C GLU A 374 23.71 -32.60 -2.70
N ILE A 375 23.62 -33.80 -2.09
CA ILE A 375 23.06 -34.99 -2.75
C ILE A 375 21.57 -34.76 -3.12
N ALA A 376 20.80 -34.10 -2.24
CA ALA A 376 19.41 -33.77 -2.52
C ALA A 376 19.28 -32.77 -3.69
N PHE A 377 20.16 -31.77 -3.80
CA PHE A 377 20.16 -30.83 -4.92
C PHE A 377 20.54 -31.51 -6.24
N GLU A 378 21.58 -32.34 -6.26
CA GLU A 378 22.00 -33.12 -7.43
C GLU A 378 20.87 -34.03 -7.94
N SER A 379 20.11 -34.66 -7.04
CA SER A 379 18.96 -35.52 -7.38
C SER A 379 17.81 -34.80 -8.12
N VAL A 380 17.81 -33.46 -8.13
CA VAL A 380 16.83 -32.61 -8.83
C VAL A 380 17.44 -31.92 -10.06
N GLY A 381 18.72 -32.18 -10.38
CA GLY A 381 19.42 -31.51 -11.48
C GLY A 381 19.83 -30.08 -11.15
N LEU A 382 20.17 -29.81 -9.89
CA LEU A 382 20.80 -28.57 -9.43
C LEU A 382 22.29 -28.82 -9.17
N ASN A 383 23.08 -27.75 -9.16
CA ASN A 383 24.46 -27.81 -8.67
C ASN A 383 24.47 -28.08 -7.14
N LYS A 384 25.64 -28.48 -6.61
CA LYS A 384 25.88 -28.64 -5.16
C LYS A 384 25.47 -27.42 -4.31
N ASP A 385 25.72 -26.20 -4.79
CA ASP A 385 25.26 -24.96 -4.11
C ASP A 385 23.74 -24.70 -4.24
N GLY A 386 22.95 -25.65 -4.76
CA GLY A 386 21.52 -25.52 -5.02
C GLY A 386 21.16 -24.55 -6.16
N SER A 387 22.15 -24.01 -6.87
CA SER A 387 21.95 -23.16 -8.06
C SER A 387 21.50 -24.00 -9.26
N ARG A 388 20.83 -23.36 -10.23
CA ARG A 388 20.38 -24.08 -11.44
C ARG A 388 21.60 -24.40 -12.31
N VAL A 389 21.70 -25.65 -12.76
CA VAL A 389 22.62 -26.04 -13.84
C VAL A 389 22.28 -25.18 -15.06
N ALA A 390 23.27 -24.51 -15.64
CA ALA A 390 23.07 -23.75 -16.88
C ALA A 390 22.68 -24.73 -18.00
N PRO A 391 21.64 -24.46 -18.80
CA PRO A 391 21.28 -25.34 -19.90
C PRO A 391 22.47 -25.46 -20.85
N VAL A 392 22.84 -26.69 -21.19
CA VAL A 392 23.91 -26.94 -22.18
C VAL A 392 23.42 -26.39 -23.52
N VAL A 393 23.99 -25.27 -23.95
CA VAL A 393 23.73 -24.68 -25.26
C VAL A 393 24.43 -25.56 -26.29
N LYS A 394 23.75 -26.62 -26.76
CA LYS A 394 24.24 -27.43 -27.87
C LYS A 394 24.41 -26.51 -29.10
N PRO A 395 25.53 -26.60 -29.84
CA PRO A 395 25.66 -25.88 -31.10
C PRO A 395 24.56 -26.34 -32.06
N ARG A 396 23.98 -25.42 -32.84
CA ARG A 396 22.80 -25.65 -33.68
C ARG A 396 22.91 -26.91 -34.55
N TRP A 397 24.08 -27.15 -35.14
CA TRP A 397 24.41 -28.30 -35.98
C TRP A 397 24.21 -29.67 -35.30
N GLN A 398 24.26 -29.70 -33.97
CA GLN A 398 24.18 -30.91 -33.14
C GLN A 398 22.79 -31.09 -32.50
N ALA A 399 21.89 -30.11 -32.66
CA ALA A 399 20.49 -30.23 -32.27
C ALA A 399 19.65 -30.98 -33.32
N ASP A 400 20.03 -30.86 -34.59
CA ASP A 400 19.33 -31.52 -35.71
C ASP A 400 19.58 -33.05 -35.74
N GLU A 401 20.68 -33.55 -35.14
CA GLU A 401 21.07 -34.96 -35.22
C GLU A 401 20.28 -35.91 -34.29
N GLU A 402 19.82 -35.42 -33.13
CA GLU A 402 19.11 -36.22 -32.11
C GLU A 402 17.59 -36.29 -32.33
N GLY A 403 17.01 -35.33 -33.08
CA GLY A 403 15.57 -35.29 -33.35
C GLY A 403 15.13 -36.09 -34.58
N GLU A 404 16.06 -36.45 -35.46
CA GLU A 404 15.77 -37.12 -36.73
C GLU A 404 15.99 -38.64 -36.61
N SER A 405 14.92 -39.42 -36.75
CA SER A 405 14.99 -40.88 -36.62
C SER A 405 15.86 -41.49 -37.73
N THR A 406 16.41 -42.68 -37.49
CA THR A 406 17.20 -43.40 -38.52
C THR A 406 16.40 -43.61 -39.81
N VAL A 407 15.09 -43.83 -39.69
CA VAL A 407 14.14 -43.99 -40.80
C VAL A 407 13.98 -42.70 -41.61
N ASP A 408 14.00 -41.54 -40.97
CA ASP A 408 13.91 -40.24 -41.67
C ASP A 408 15.21 -39.91 -42.41
N LYS A 409 16.36 -40.30 -41.85
CA LYS A 409 17.68 -40.20 -42.50
C LYS A 409 17.73 -41.10 -43.74
N GLU A 410 17.22 -42.34 -43.65
CA GLU A 410 17.10 -43.26 -44.80
C GLU A 410 16.15 -42.73 -45.88
N LYS A 411 14.99 -42.16 -45.50
CA LYS A 411 14.06 -41.53 -46.45
C LYS A 411 14.69 -40.35 -47.19
N ARG A 412 15.36 -39.43 -46.47
CA ARG A 412 16.07 -38.30 -47.09
C ARG A 412 17.16 -38.76 -48.04
N LEU A 413 17.91 -39.82 -47.69
CA LEU A 413 18.92 -40.41 -48.56
C LEU A 413 18.29 -41.00 -49.84
N GLN A 414 17.19 -41.75 -49.72
CA GLN A 414 16.47 -42.26 -50.90
C GLN A 414 15.92 -41.13 -51.77
N GLU A 415 15.33 -40.09 -51.19
CA GLU A 415 14.80 -38.95 -51.94
C GLU A 415 15.92 -38.18 -52.67
N TYR A 416 17.09 -38.02 -52.05
CA TYR A 416 18.27 -37.43 -52.67
C TYR A 416 18.78 -38.27 -53.85
N LEU A 417 18.90 -39.59 -53.68
CA LEU A 417 19.33 -40.52 -54.73
C LEU A 417 18.32 -40.58 -55.89
N MET A 418 17.02 -40.46 -55.62
CA MET A 418 15.99 -40.34 -56.65
C MET A 418 16.14 -39.04 -57.44
N ARG A 419 16.35 -37.90 -56.77
CA ARG A 419 16.58 -36.60 -57.45
C ARG A 419 17.82 -36.62 -58.34
N GLN A 420 18.90 -37.28 -57.93
CA GLN A 420 20.11 -37.46 -58.74
C GLN A 420 19.95 -38.43 -59.93
N ARG A 421 18.90 -39.25 -59.97
CA ARG A 421 18.56 -40.09 -61.13
C ARG A 421 17.62 -39.41 -62.13
N THR A 422 17.01 -38.30 -61.74
CA THR A 422 16.07 -37.51 -62.55
C THR A 422 16.66 -36.20 -63.10
N ALA A 423 17.94 -35.95 -62.82
CA ALA A 423 18.74 -34.84 -63.34
C ALA A 423 19.86 -35.41 -64.23
#